data_AF-A0A7K1B9P8-F1
#
_entry.id   AF-A0A7K1B9P8-F1
#
_cell.length_a   1.000
_cell.length_b   1.000
_cell.length_c   1.000
_cell.angle_alpha   90.00
_cell.angle_beta   90.00
_cell.angle_gamma   90.00
#
_symmetry.space_group_name_H-M   'P 1'
#
loop_
_entity.id
_entity.type
_entity.pdbx_description
1 polymer ?
#
loop_
_entity_poly.entity_id
_entity_poly.type
_entity_poly.pdbx_seq_one_letter_code
_entity_poly.pdbx_strand_id
1 'polypeptide(L)'
;MRLVIANGDGRFNLVGANVDRLLPLGYVAIDQTDVPESQRVSRTTIHYRDGFEDEARRLADDLLVPTALLEPLGDRTVTADDVNGDLIAVLGPDAVR
;
A
#
# COMPACT_ATOMS: atom_id res chain seq x y z
N MET A 1 0.12 -13.53 -4.59
CA MET A 1 0.22 -12.30 -3.80
C MET A 1 -1.00 -11.44 -4.08
N ARG A 2 -1.70 -11.01 -3.04
CA ARG A 2 -2.78 -10.04 -3.11
C ARG A 2 -2.32 -8.73 -2.46
N LEU A 3 -2.43 -7.64 -3.21
CA LEU A 3 -2.02 -6.31 -2.78
C LEU A 3 -3.28 -5.47 -2.47
N VAL A 4 -3.30 -4.82 -1.32
CA VAL A 4 -4.28 -3.78 -1.01
C VAL A 4 -3.57 -2.43 -1.11
N ILE A 5 -4.13 -1.49 -1.86
CA ILE A 5 -3.66 -0.11 -1.93
C ILE A 5 -4.71 0.80 -1.32
N ALA A 6 -4.35 1.46 -0.24
CA ALA A 6 -5.21 2.36 0.50
C ALA A 6 -4.74 3.81 0.35
N ASN A 7 -5.70 4.72 0.15
CA ASN A 7 -5.41 6.16 0.18
C ASN A 7 -5.21 6.63 1.62
N GLY A 8 -3.96 6.74 2.05
CA GLY A 8 -3.57 7.22 3.37
C GLY A 8 -3.51 8.73 3.51
N ASP A 9 -3.61 9.47 2.41
CA ASP A 9 -3.38 10.92 2.37
C ASP A 9 -4.65 11.72 2.03
N GLY A 10 -5.58 11.12 1.29
CA GLY A 10 -6.86 11.73 0.92
C GLY A 10 -6.83 12.51 -0.40
N ARG A 11 -5.70 12.55 -1.12
CA ARG A 11 -5.63 13.12 -2.47
C ARG A 11 -6.51 12.32 -3.44
N PHE A 12 -7.30 13.04 -4.24
CA PHE A 12 -8.10 12.45 -5.32
C PHE A 12 -7.22 11.71 -6.34
N ASN A 13 -7.66 10.52 -6.74
CA ASN A 13 -7.02 9.64 -7.72
C ASN A 13 -5.56 9.23 -7.38
N LEU A 14 -5.17 9.26 -6.10
CA LEU A 14 -3.84 8.80 -5.69
C LEU A 14 -3.69 7.29 -5.89
N VAL A 15 -4.68 6.51 -5.45
CA VAL A 15 -4.67 5.04 -5.57
C VAL A 15 -4.70 4.62 -7.03
N GLY A 16 -5.61 5.17 -7.84
CA GLY A 16 -5.72 4.84 -9.27
C GLY A 16 -4.42 5.05 -10.04
N ALA A 17 -3.74 6.19 -9.83
CA ALA A 17 -2.46 6.46 -10.49
C ALA A 17 -1.36 5.47 -10.10
N ASN A 18 -1.34 5.00 -8.86
CA ASN A 18 -0.38 3.99 -8.40
C ASN A 18 -0.75 2.59 -8.92
N VAL A 19 -2.04 2.27 -9.04
CA VAL A 19 -2.49 1.02 -9.68
C VAL A 19 -2.05 0.96 -11.13
N ASP A 20 -2.27 2.03 -11.90
CA ASP A 20 -1.86 2.10 -13.32
C ASP A 20 -0.34 1.92 -13.50
N ARG A 21 0.46 2.33 -12.50
CA ARG A 21 1.91 2.11 -12.47
C ARG A 21 2.29 0.65 -12.20
N LEU A 22 1.53 -0.04 -11.34
CA LEU A 22 1.84 -1.41 -10.92
C LEU A 22 1.32 -2.48 -11.88
N LEU A 23 0.23 -2.22 -12.61
CA LEU A 23 -0.35 -3.18 -13.56
C LEU A 23 0.69 -3.68 -14.61
N PRO A 24 1.48 -2.81 -15.27
CA PRO A 24 2.51 -3.25 -16.22
C PRO A 24 3.65 -4.06 -15.59
N LEU A 25 3.85 -3.94 -14.26
CA LEU A 25 4.88 -4.66 -13.51
C LEU A 25 4.42 -6.05 -13.07
N GLY A 26 3.18 -6.42 -13.38
CA GLY A 26 2.64 -7.76 -13.13
C GLY A 26 1.81 -7.90 -11.85
N TYR A 27 1.51 -6.80 -11.16
CA TYR A 27 0.57 -6.80 -10.03
C TYR A 27 -0.87 -6.91 -10.56
N VAL A 28 -1.46 -8.10 -10.48
CA VAL A 28 -2.77 -8.38 -11.09
C VAL A 28 -3.93 -8.51 -10.08
N ALA A 29 -3.62 -8.70 -8.80
CA ALA A 29 -4.59 -8.83 -7.73
C ALA A 29 -4.46 -7.63 -6.77
N ILE A 30 -4.99 -6.49 -7.20
CA ILE A 30 -4.94 -5.22 -6.45
C ILE A 30 -6.35 -4.83 -6.01
N ASP A 31 -6.58 -4.80 -4.70
CA ASP A 31 -7.76 -4.19 -4.10
C ASP A 31 -7.46 -2.70 -3.81
N GLN A 32 -8.43 -1.83 -4.06
CA GLN A 32 -8.31 -0.39 -3.89
C GLN A 32 -9.25 0.08 -2.79
N THR A 33 -8.77 0.88 -1.86
CA THR A 33 -9.56 1.38 -0.74
C THR A 33 -9.09 2.74 -0.26
N ASP A 34 -9.79 3.31 0.72
CA ASP A 34 -9.40 4.53 1.42
C ASP A 34 -9.29 4.21 2.91
N VAL A 35 -8.32 4.80 3.61
CA VAL A 35 -8.32 4.76 5.08
C VAL A 35 -9.22 5.87 5.64
N PRO A 36 -9.86 5.67 6.80
CA PRO A 36 -10.56 6.74 7.50
C PRO A 36 -9.65 7.94 7.78
N GLU A 37 -10.21 9.16 7.85
CA GLU A 37 -9.41 10.37 8.13
C GLU A 37 -8.57 10.27 9.41
N SER A 38 -9.08 9.60 10.44
CA SER A 38 -8.37 9.35 11.70
C SER A 38 -7.18 8.39 11.60
N GLN A 39 -7.01 7.72 10.46
CA GLN A 39 -5.96 6.73 10.19
C GLN A 39 -5.03 7.18 9.05
N ARG A 40 -5.16 8.42 8.57
CA ARG A 40 -4.25 8.98 7.57
C ARG A 40 -2.80 8.93 8.07
N VAL A 41 -1.90 8.68 7.14
CA VAL A 41 -0.47 8.53 7.42
C VAL A 41 0.28 9.77 6.94
N SER A 42 1.35 10.12 7.64
CA SER A 42 2.24 11.21 7.24
C SER A 42 3.30 10.81 6.22
N ARG A 43 3.41 9.50 5.94
CA ARG A 43 4.35 8.88 5.01
C ARG A 43 3.79 7.53 4.58
N THR A 44 4.11 7.10 3.37
CA THR A 44 3.71 5.78 2.85
C THR A 44 4.23 4.67 3.75
N THR A 45 3.32 3.79 4.17
CA THR A 45 3.62 2.60 4.96
C THR A 45 3.14 1.36 4.22
N ILE A 46 3.99 0.35 4.13
CA ILE A 46 3.69 -0.95 3.54
C ILE A 46 3.71 -1.97 4.66
N HIS A 47 2.54 -2.52 4.96
CA HIS A 47 2.38 -3.64 5.87
C HIS A 47 2.50 -4.96 5.11
N TYR A 48 3.20 -5.94 5.67
CA TYR A 48 3.47 -7.20 5.00
C TYR A 48 3.27 -8.42 5.90
N ARG A 49 2.74 -9.51 5.36
CA ARG A 49 2.69 -10.79 6.08
C ARG A 49 4.06 -11.45 6.16
N ASP A 50 4.21 -12.37 7.11
CA ASP A 50 5.42 -13.18 7.25
C ASP A 50 5.77 -13.86 5.90
N GLY A 51 7.02 -13.68 5.48
CA GLY A 51 7.53 -14.19 4.20
C GLY A 51 7.38 -13.25 2.99
N PHE A 52 6.77 -12.06 3.14
CA PHE A 52 6.60 -11.07 2.07
C PHE A 52 7.44 -9.79 2.24
N GLU A 53 8.43 -9.79 3.13
CA GLU A 53 9.27 -8.60 3.37
C GLU A 53 10.02 -8.15 2.11
N ASP A 54 10.56 -9.09 1.35
CA ASP A 54 11.30 -8.79 0.11
C ASP A 54 10.37 -8.26 -1.00
N GLU A 55 9.14 -8.75 -1.06
CA GLU A 55 8.08 -8.22 -1.92
C GLU A 55 7.66 -6.81 -1.48
N ALA A 56 7.56 -6.56 -0.17
CA ALA A 56 7.22 -5.24 0.37
C ALA A 56 8.28 -4.18 0.00
N ARG A 57 9.56 -4.57 0.08
CA ARG A 57 10.67 -3.70 -0.33
C ARG A 57 10.66 -3.42 -1.83
N ARG A 58 10.44 -4.45 -2.66
CA ARG A 58 10.25 -4.28 -4.11
C ARG A 58 9.06 -3.39 -4.44
N LEU A 59 7.94 -3.56 -3.74
CA LEU A 59 6.76 -2.72 -3.91
C LEU A 59 7.06 -1.25 -3.58
N ALA A 60 7.86 -0.97 -2.56
CA ALA A 60 8.27 0.40 -2.24
C ALA A 60 9.02 1.06 -3.41
N ASP A 61 9.93 0.32 -4.05
CA ASP A 61 10.67 0.78 -5.22
C ASP A 61 9.73 0.97 -6.43
N ASP A 62 8.83 0.03 -6.68
CA ASP A 62 7.86 0.07 -7.78
C ASP A 62 6.85 1.22 -7.64
N LEU A 63 6.49 1.57 -6.40
CA LEU A 63 5.66 2.74 -6.05
C LEU A 63 6.45 4.07 -6.07
N LEU A 64 7.76 4.03 -6.34
CA LEU A 64 8.68 5.18 -6.30
C LEU A 64 8.77 5.85 -4.93
N VAL A 65 8.60 5.07 -3.86
CA VAL A 65 8.70 5.49 -2.45
C VAL A 65 9.71 4.60 -1.69
N PRO A 66 11.00 4.59 -2.08
CA PRO A 66 12.00 3.69 -1.48
C PRO A 66 12.22 3.91 0.02
N THR A 67 11.77 5.05 0.55
CA THR A 67 11.82 5.41 1.98
C THR A 67 10.53 5.10 2.73
N ALA A 68 9.60 4.36 2.11
CA ALA A 68 8.38 3.90 2.76
C ALA A 68 8.71 3.12 4.05
N LEU A 69 7.84 3.25 5.05
CA LEU A 69 7.92 2.41 6.24
C LEU A 69 7.50 0.99 5.88
N LEU A 70 8.31 0.00 6.28
CA LEU A 70 7.96 -1.41 6.15
C LEU A 70 7.66 -1.95 7.53
N GLU A 71 6.46 -2.49 7.72
CA GLU A 71 6.02 -3.02 9.01
C GLU A 71 5.38 -4.41 8.83
N PRO A 72 5.64 -5.38 9.73
CA PRO A 72 4.88 -6.61 9.74
C PRO A 72 3.38 -6.33 9.92
N LEU A 73 2.53 -7.05 9.19
CA LEU A 73 1.09 -7.03 9.35
C LEU A 73 0.75 -7.75 10.65
N GLY A 74 0.76 -7.00 11.75
CA GLY A 74 0.33 -7.49 13.06
C GLY A 74 -1.19 -7.70 13.12
N ASP A 75 -1.70 -7.94 14.33
CA ASP A 75 -3.14 -8.22 14.56
C ASP A 75 -4.05 -6.97 14.40
N ARG A 76 -3.48 -5.81 14.06
CA ARG A 76 -4.21 -4.55 13.98
C ARG A 76 -4.77 -4.35 12.57
N THR A 77 -6.06 -4.00 12.51
CA THR A 77 -6.70 -3.56 11.28
C THR A 77 -6.10 -2.22 10.82
N VAL A 78 -5.50 -2.23 9.63
CA VAL A 78 -4.96 -1.13 8.82
C VAL A 78 -6.03 -0.60 7.84
N THR A 79 -6.84 -1.47 7.24
CA THR A 79 -7.88 -1.18 6.24
C THR A 79 -9.06 -2.14 6.40
N ALA A 80 -10.19 -1.86 5.72
CA ALA A 80 -11.35 -2.76 5.74
C ALA A 80 -11.08 -4.14 5.09
N ASP A 81 -10.03 -4.27 4.29
CA ASP A 81 -9.76 -5.44 3.43
C ASP A 81 -8.50 -6.23 3.85
N ASP A 82 -7.92 -5.94 5.02
CA ASP A 82 -6.62 -6.52 5.45
C ASP A 82 -6.59 -8.04 5.53
N VAL A 83 -7.76 -8.64 5.79
CA VAL A 83 -7.88 -10.09 6.00
C VAL A 83 -7.44 -10.88 4.78
N ASN A 84 -7.39 -10.25 3.60
CA ASN A 84 -7.05 -10.89 2.33
C ASN A 84 -5.70 -10.42 1.74
N GLY A 85 -5.09 -9.35 2.27
CA GLY A 85 -3.85 -8.78 1.72
C GLY A 85 -2.59 -9.48 2.22
N ASP A 86 -1.73 -9.91 1.29
CA ASP A 86 -0.36 -10.32 1.60
C ASP A 86 0.53 -9.08 1.85
N LEU A 87 0.23 -8.01 1.10
CA LEU A 87 0.79 -6.67 1.25
C LEU A 87 -0.33 -5.64 1.32
N ILE A 88 -0.13 -4.61 2.15
CA ILE A 88 -1.06 -3.49 2.31
C ILE A 88 -0.25 -2.19 2.26
N ALA A 89 -0.37 -1.46 1.16
CA ALA A 89 0.28 -0.17 0.97
C ALA A 89 -0.70 0.96 1.30
N VAL A 90 -0.42 1.68 2.39
CA VAL A 90 -1.14 2.90 2.77
C VAL A 90 -0.36 4.10 2.23
N LEU A 91 -0.86 4.70 1.14
CA LEU A 91 -0.17 5.76 0.41
C LEU A 91 -0.22 7.09 1.16
N GLY A 92 0.95 7.63 1.51
CA GLY A 92 1.10 8.92 2.17
C GLY A 92 1.28 10.08 1.21
N PRO A 93 1.59 11.28 1.74
CA PRO A 93 1.87 12.49 0.95
C PRO A 93 3.07 12.35 0.00
N ASP A 94 4.01 11.45 0.33
CA ASP A 94 5.20 11.13 -0.45
C ASP A 94 4.91 10.25 -1.69
N ALA A 95 3.75 9.61 -1.76
CA ALA A 95 3.37 8.80 -2.92
C ALA A 95 3.15 9.68 -4.17
N VAL A 96 3.63 9.17 -5.31
CA VAL A 96 3.54 9.85 -6.61
C VAL A 96 2.14 9.66 -7.19
N ARG A 97 1.52 10.77 -7.63
CA ARG A 97 0.27 10.79 -8.38
C ARG A 97 0.53 10.87 -9.88
#